data_AF-A0AAD6BPM4-F1
#
_entry.id   AF-A0AAD6BPM4-F1
#
_cell.length_a   1.000
_cell.length_b   1.000
_cell.length_c   1.000
_cell.angle_alpha   90.00
_cell.angle_beta   90.00
_cell.angle_gamma   90.00
#
_symmetry.space_group_name_H-M   'P 1'
#
loop_
_entity.id
_entity.type
_entity.pdbx_description
1 polymer ?
#
loop_
_entity_poly.entity_id
_entity_poly.type
_entity_poly.pdbx_seq_one_letter_code
_entity_poly.pdbx_strand_id
1 'polypeptide(L)'
;MTKAAAKMEKKEEYSSFTDVMEYSPDTGNWYIPGIWTGNPPMAPVNAGYSEAVYELKKNIIHVLGSCGSSANNILEFTEWMKSLWTAVKHENFIFSFRNSLVADAYMRLCTEFNKWEWDFKKEMYTWVTQAETRISNFGTPADKSNISDMTELHLHLKNEVLTELSKWETKLLENLDKYFKQKEGHVYLVEGYRQEFKNSAMSLRREMESSVFNQLTAAADIRQGLKLDKIKVNHTKELEGRAGALIDKCRKEKVKMSEEKLDKEFDKMWTKTVKELSFTKMKVEDIFTRVSHHLRTNLSTKGSHVSDLLSQKSLKECGQDLFKYKPQGPSEWLKSLFSAPGHTKAVQQIAVGIITVCSQMMNEKMQRKSHYHDIYIDEILKKIDESLQNNQEVGTDITFEVSLKQHICGDAARRFQRMHQDFIQKNYPYRCLNENKGKFLADFKDVFHNVDQCQKKAEEFTDRCLKPAVEDFVNRSLGPDIIGEMRTSEEFSTRMSFQYSVLLDLLSEDTFEKYQSFISSYDNYVKEWILNKILEHFSDGSTFNDEFAAAYDAKPGDIPEAWKEITPEQAEASLKESFLVI
;
A
#
# COMPACT_ATOMS: atom_id res chain seq x y z
N MET A 1 -4.03 -8.90 35.91
CA MET A 1 -5.27 -9.34 35.26
C MET A 1 -6.26 -8.20 35.18
N THR A 2 -6.82 -7.70 36.29
CA THR A 2 -7.79 -6.59 36.26
C THR A 2 -7.29 -5.37 35.48
N LYS A 3 -6.06 -4.90 35.76
CA LYS A 3 -5.42 -3.81 35.01
C LYS A 3 -5.31 -4.07 33.49
N ALA A 4 -5.06 -5.31 33.08
CA ALA A 4 -4.91 -5.65 31.67
C ALA A 4 -6.28 -5.64 30.96
N ALA A 5 -7.32 -6.20 31.61
CA ALA A 5 -8.69 -6.13 31.11
C ALA A 5 -9.21 -4.69 31.04
N ALA A 6 -9.00 -3.90 32.10
CA ALA A 6 -9.35 -2.49 32.17
C ALA A 6 -8.70 -1.68 31.03
N LYS A 7 -7.42 -1.90 30.76
CA LYS A 7 -6.71 -1.26 29.64
C LYS A 7 -7.29 -1.65 28.29
N MET A 8 -7.60 -2.93 28.07
CA MET A 8 -8.20 -3.40 26.82
C MET A 8 -9.58 -2.77 26.54
N GLU A 9 -10.33 -2.46 27.59
CA GLU A 9 -11.67 -1.85 27.48
C GLU A 9 -11.65 -0.32 27.58
N LYS A 10 -10.46 0.31 27.64
CA LYS A 10 -10.29 1.76 27.86
C LYS A 10 -11.00 2.26 29.14
N LYS A 11 -10.98 1.43 30.20
CA LYS A 11 -11.54 1.69 31.53
C LYS A 11 -10.45 1.70 32.59
N GLU A 12 -9.43 2.53 32.39
CA GLU A 12 -8.23 2.56 33.25
C GLU A 12 -8.50 2.98 34.71
N GLU A 13 -9.71 3.47 35.00
CA GLU A 13 -10.23 3.72 36.35
C GLU A 13 -10.25 2.46 37.24
N TYR A 14 -10.29 1.24 36.67
CA TYR A 14 -10.26 -0.02 37.43
C TYR A 14 -8.86 -0.62 37.49
N SER A 15 -8.31 -0.70 38.70
CA SER A 15 -6.92 -1.11 38.95
C SER A 15 -6.80 -2.43 39.73
N SER A 16 -7.85 -2.81 40.47
CA SER A 16 -7.91 -3.94 41.36
C SER A 16 -9.23 -4.70 41.21
N PHE A 17 -9.27 -6.01 41.50
CA PHE A 17 -10.52 -6.77 41.46
C PHE A 17 -11.55 -6.20 42.45
N THR A 18 -11.06 -5.61 43.56
CA THR A 18 -11.86 -4.92 44.56
C THR A 18 -12.51 -3.63 44.08
N ASP A 19 -12.02 -3.03 42.98
CA ASP A 19 -12.66 -1.86 42.36
C ASP A 19 -13.96 -2.25 41.61
N VAL A 20 -14.13 -3.54 41.30
CA VAL A 20 -15.28 -4.09 40.55
C VAL A 20 -16.19 -4.95 41.44
N MET A 21 -15.62 -5.67 42.40
CA MET A 21 -16.35 -6.57 43.31
C MET A 21 -15.74 -6.56 44.71
N GLU A 22 -16.57 -6.41 45.73
CA GLU A 22 -16.14 -6.48 47.14
C GLU A 22 -15.56 -7.89 47.45
N TYR A 23 -14.25 -7.96 47.67
CA TYR A 23 -13.52 -9.21 47.89
C TYR A 23 -12.36 -8.99 48.86
N SER A 24 -12.19 -9.90 49.82
CA SER A 24 -11.04 -9.92 50.73
C SER A 24 -10.34 -11.28 50.62
N PRO A 25 -9.04 -11.32 50.26
CA PRO A 25 -8.27 -12.57 50.22
C PRO A 25 -8.21 -13.29 51.56
N ASP A 26 -8.29 -12.57 52.67
CA ASP A 26 -8.14 -13.11 54.03
C ASP A 26 -9.43 -13.79 54.53
N THR A 27 -10.60 -13.34 54.07
CA THR A 27 -11.90 -13.91 54.46
C THR A 27 -12.54 -14.75 53.37
N GLY A 28 -12.18 -14.52 52.11
CA GLY A 28 -12.75 -15.17 50.93
C GLY A 28 -12.05 -16.47 50.50
N ASN A 29 -10.82 -16.73 50.95
CA ASN A 29 -10.08 -17.95 50.60
C ASN A 29 -10.15 -19.00 51.69
N TRP A 30 -10.66 -20.20 51.34
CA TRP A 30 -10.81 -21.32 52.26
C TRP A 30 -10.06 -22.54 51.76
N TYR A 31 -9.20 -23.10 52.60
CA TYR A 31 -8.55 -24.37 52.33
C TYR A 31 -9.36 -25.51 52.94
N ILE A 32 -9.83 -26.43 52.10
CA ILE A 32 -10.55 -27.62 52.53
C ILE A 32 -9.61 -28.82 52.33
N PRO A 33 -9.19 -29.52 53.41
CA PRO A 33 -8.31 -30.67 53.30
C PRO A 33 -9.04 -31.83 52.59
N GLY A 34 -8.30 -32.85 52.13
CA GLY A 34 -8.93 -34.00 51.45
C GLY A 34 -9.94 -34.72 52.35
N ILE A 35 -11.09 -35.13 51.76
CA ILE A 35 -12.19 -35.80 52.47
C ILE A 35 -11.77 -37.14 53.11
N TRP A 36 -10.81 -37.84 52.51
CA TRP A 36 -10.35 -39.15 52.98
C TRP A 36 -8.95 -39.04 53.56
N THR A 37 -8.73 -39.71 54.69
CA THR A 37 -7.41 -39.82 55.34
C THR A 37 -6.68 -41.06 54.80
N GLY A 38 -6.61 -41.21 53.47
CA GLY A 38 -6.02 -42.37 52.79
C GLY A 38 -6.70 -42.69 51.45
N ASN A 39 -6.34 -43.85 50.86
CA ASN A 39 -6.90 -44.29 49.58
C ASN A 39 -8.26 -44.99 49.77
N PRO A 40 -9.33 -44.53 49.09
CA PRO A 40 -10.63 -45.21 49.07
C PRO A 40 -10.53 -46.67 48.57
N PRO A 41 -11.49 -47.57 48.89
CA PRO A 41 -12.77 -47.29 49.56
C PRO A 41 -12.76 -47.43 51.09
N MET A 42 -11.68 -47.92 51.71
CA MET A 42 -11.62 -48.20 53.15
C MET A 42 -11.07 -47.03 53.99
N ALA A 43 -10.73 -45.90 53.36
CA ALA A 43 -10.19 -44.75 54.07
C ALA A 43 -11.26 -44.07 54.95
N PRO A 44 -10.95 -43.72 56.21
CA PRO A 44 -11.88 -42.99 57.07
C PRO A 44 -12.00 -41.52 56.63
N VAL A 45 -13.18 -40.93 56.88
CA VAL A 45 -13.42 -39.49 56.64
C VAL A 45 -12.48 -38.67 57.51
N ASN A 46 -11.82 -37.69 56.89
CA ASN A 46 -10.94 -36.76 57.55
C ASN A 46 -11.76 -35.81 58.43
N ALA A 47 -11.53 -35.84 59.74
CA ALA A 47 -12.19 -34.93 60.68
C ALA A 47 -11.91 -33.45 60.34
N GLY A 48 -10.70 -33.14 59.86
CA GLY A 48 -10.32 -31.80 59.43
C GLY A 48 -11.09 -31.31 58.20
N TYR A 49 -11.59 -32.20 57.34
CA TYR A 49 -12.50 -31.82 56.25
C TYR A 49 -13.82 -31.32 56.83
N SER A 50 -14.38 -32.06 57.79
CA SER A 50 -15.68 -31.73 58.39
C SER A 50 -15.63 -30.41 59.15
N GLU A 51 -14.54 -30.17 59.88
CA GLU A 51 -14.29 -28.92 60.60
C GLU A 51 -14.13 -27.73 59.64
N ALA A 52 -13.30 -27.87 58.60
CA ALA A 52 -13.11 -26.82 57.59
C ALA A 52 -14.41 -26.46 56.86
N VAL A 53 -15.24 -27.46 56.52
CA VAL A 53 -16.55 -27.24 55.90
C VAL A 53 -17.52 -26.57 56.86
N TYR A 54 -17.49 -26.93 58.14
CA TYR A 54 -18.34 -26.31 59.16
C TYR A 54 -18.00 -24.83 59.34
N GLU A 55 -16.70 -24.50 59.48
CA GLU A 55 -16.26 -23.11 59.60
C GLU A 55 -16.54 -22.30 58.33
N LEU A 56 -16.37 -22.89 57.13
CA LEU A 56 -16.77 -22.26 55.86
C LEU A 56 -18.26 -21.91 55.85
N LYS A 57 -19.14 -22.85 56.24
CA LYS A 57 -20.59 -22.61 56.31
C LYS A 57 -20.93 -21.47 57.26
N LYS A 58 -20.29 -21.46 58.44
CA LYS A 58 -20.48 -20.41 59.44
C LYS A 58 -20.04 -19.05 58.90
N ASN A 59 -18.91 -19.00 58.21
CA ASN A 59 -18.44 -17.78 57.57
C ASN A 59 -19.38 -17.30 56.46
N ILE A 60 -19.85 -18.18 55.56
CA ILE A 60 -20.82 -17.82 54.51
C ILE A 60 -22.09 -17.23 55.12
N ILE A 61 -22.66 -17.89 56.13
CA ILE A 61 -23.87 -17.40 56.81
C ILE A 61 -23.60 -16.05 57.49
N HIS A 62 -22.44 -15.90 58.13
CA HIS A 62 -22.04 -14.64 58.73
C HIS A 62 -21.94 -13.53 57.69
N VAL A 63 -21.23 -13.74 56.59
CA VAL A 63 -21.09 -12.76 55.49
C VAL A 63 -22.45 -12.40 54.89
N LEU A 64 -23.30 -13.39 54.61
CA LEU A 64 -24.65 -13.15 54.09
C LEU A 64 -25.54 -12.38 55.08
N GLY A 65 -25.35 -12.59 56.39
CA GLY A 65 -26.06 -11.86 57.44
C GLY A 65 -25.48 -10.46 57.72
N SER A 66 -24.20 -10.25 57.43
CA SER A 66 -23.48 -8.97 57.57
C SER A 66 -23.67 -8.04 56.36
N CYS A 67 -23.98 -8.60 55.18
CA CYS A 67 -24.40 -7.81 54.04
C CYS A 67 -25.68 -7.06 54.40
N GLY A 68 -25.61 -5.72 54.39
CA GLY A 68 -26.82 -4.90 54.41
C GLY A 68 -27.76 -5.35 53.29
N SER A 69 -29.07 -5.27 53.53
CA SER A 69 -30.09 -5.69 52.55
C SER A 69 -29.66 -5.29 51.14
N SER A 70 -29.50 -6.28 50.26
CA SER A 70 -29.17 -6.00 48.87
C SER A 70 -30.18 -5.00 48.33
N ALA A 71 -29.71 -3.95 47.63
CA ALA A 71 -30.61 -2.98 47.01
C ALA A 71 -31.62 -3.65 46.06
N ASN A 72 -31.32 -4.89 45.62
CA ASN A 72 -32.10 -5.61 44.63
C ASN A 72 -33.04 -6.66 45.25
N ASN A 73 -34.30 -6.65 44.80
CA ASN A 73 -35.30 -7.68 45.13
C ASN A 73 -35.20 -8.90 44.18
N ILE A 74 -35.97 -9.96 44.45
CA ILE A 74 -35.89 -11.22 43.66
C ILE A 74 -36.30 -11.04 42.18
N LEU A 75 -37.15 -10.05 41.89
CA LEU A 75 -37.54 -9.75 40.51
C LEU A 75 -36.39 -9.08 39.77
N GLU A 76 -35.74 -8.11 40.39
CA GLU A 76 -34.53 -7.45 39.87
C GLU A 76 -33.37 -8.43 39.72
N PHE A 77 -33.18 -9.37 40.66
CA PHE A 77 -32.21 -10.46 40.49
C PHE A 77 -32.54 -11.32 39.26
N THR A 78 -33.82 -11.63 39.05
CA THR A 78 -34.25 -12.43 37.89
C THR A 78 -34.01 -11.68 36.58
N GLU A 79 -34.28 -10.37 36.55
CA GLU A 79 -34.02 -9.51 35.41
C GLU A 79 -32.52 -9.33 35.14
N TRP A 80 -31.73 -9.16 36.20
CA TRP A 80 -30.27 -9.10 36.11
C TRP A 80 -29.69 -10.42 35.61
N MET A 81 -30.15 -11.57 36.11
CA MET A 81 -29.72 -12.89 35.62
C MET A 81 -30.11 -13.13 34.17
N LYS A 82 -31.30 -12.67 33.73
CA LYS A 82 -31.70 -12.74 32.32
C LYS A 82 -30.85 -11.82 31.45
N SER A 83 -30.55 -10.62 31.90
CA SER A 83 -29.71 -9.65 31.20
C SER A 83 -28.28 -10.16 31.09
N LEU A 84 -27.71 -10.66 32.19
CA LEU A 84 -26.42 -11.33 32.23
C LEU A 84 -26.41 -12.52 31.28
N TRP A 85 -27.41 -13.40 31.32
CA TRP A 85 -27.47 -14.56 30.42
C TRP A 85 -27.64 -14.18 28.95
N THR A 86 -28.36 -13.08 28.69
CA THR A 86 -28.50 -12.52 27.34
C THR A 86 -27.15 -11.98 26.87
N ALA A 87 -26.44 -11.22 27.71
CA ALA A 87 -25.08 -10.77 27.43
C ALA A 87 -24.13 -11.97 27.20
N VAL A 88 -24.15 -12.98 28.08
CA VAL A 88 -23.38 -14.24 27.94
C VAL A 88 -23.65 -14.95 26.62
N LYS A 89 -24.90 -14.95 26.17
CA LYS A 89 -25.31 -15.62 24.93
C LYS A 89 -24.93 -14.83 23.68
N HIS A 90 -24.91 -13.50 23.78
CA HIS A 90 -24.60 -12.60 22.65
C HIS A 90 -23.10 -12.22 22.58
N GLU A 91 -22.35 -12.40 23.66
CA GLU A 91 -20.91 -12.18 23.70
C GLU A 91 -20.13 -13.49 23.58
N ASN A 92 -19.22 -13.55 22.60
CA ASN A 92 -18.03 -14.37 22.70
C ASN A 92 -17.15 -13.75 23.80
N PHE A 93 -17.43 -14.04 25.07
CA PHE A 93 -16.66 -13.47 26.17
C PHE A 93 -15.16 -13.64 25.95
N ILE A 94 -14.47 -12.52 25.77
CA ILE A 94 -13.02 -12.42 25.92
C ILE A 94 -12.62 -12.73 27.37
N PHE A 95 -13.57 -12.73 28.33
CA PHE A 95 -13.37 -12.93 29.77
C PHE A 95 -13.16 -14.37 30.25
N SER A 96 -12.30 -15.14 29.58
CA SER A 96 -11.45 -16.01 30.42
C SER A 96 -10.32 -15.09 30.91
N PHE A 97 -10.12 -14.92 32.22
CA PHE A 97 -9.07 -14.01 32.74
C PHE A 97 -7.67 -14.30 32.15
N ARG A 98 -7.43 -15.54 31.70
CA ARG A 98 -6.26 -15.93 30.90
C ARG A 98 -6.19 -15.23 29.54
N ASN A 99 -7.30 -15.07 28.83
CA ASN A 99 -7.36 -14.41 27.53
C ASN A 99 -6.94 -12.93 27.62
N SER A 100 -7.23 -12.21 28.71
CA SER A 100 -6.80 -10.81 28.85
C SER A 100 -5.28 -10.64 28.94
N LEU A 101 -4.58 -11.54 29.66
CA LEU A 101 -3.12 -11.52 29.73
C LEU A 101 -2.47 -12.00 28.43
N VAL A 102 -3.06 -13.02 27.79
CA VAL A 102 -2.61 -13.49 26.47
C VAL A 102 -2.79 -12.39 25.42
N ALA A 103 -3.93 -11.68 25.45
CA ALA A 103 -4.22 -10.57 24.54
C ALA A 103 -3.28 -9.38 24.77
N ASP A 104 -2.99 -8.98 26.03
CA ASP A 104 -2.00 -7.93 26.31
C ASP A 104 -0.60 -8.34 25.82
N ALA A 105 -0.17 -9.58 26.11
CA ALA A 105 1.13 -10.10 25.66
C ALA A 105 1.21 -10.18 24.12
N TYR A 106 0.11 -10.54 23.46
CA TYR A 106 0.01 -10.62 22.01
C TYR A 106 0.04 -9.21 21.38
N MET A 107 -0.69 -8.26 21.96
CA MET A 107 -0.71 -6.88 21.50
C MET A 107 0.68 -6.22 21.63
N ARG A 108 1.43 -6.52 22.70
CA ARG A 108 2.83 -6.09 22.85
C ARG A 108 3.72 -6.67 21.75
N LEU A 109 3.58 -7.96 21.44
CA LEU A 109 4.33 -8.62 20.37
C LEU A 109 4.02 -7.98 19.01
N CYS A 110 2.74 -7.73 18.71
CA CYS A 110 2.32 -7.02 17.50
C CYS A 110 2.93 -5.62 17.43
N THR A 111 2.93 -4.88 18.54
CA THR A 111 3.46 -3.50 18.59
C THR A 111 4.95 -3.47 18.27
N GLU A 112 5.75 -4.32 18.92
CA GLU A 112 7.19 -4.40 18.68
C GLU A 112 7.50 -4.89 17.25
N PHE A 113 6.78 -5.91 16.78
CA PHE A 113 6.97 -6.41 15.42
C PHE A 113 6.64 -5.36 14.35
N ASN A 114 5.50 -4.66 14.50
CA ASN A 114 5.07 -3.61 13.58
C ASN A 114 6.07 -2.45 13.51
N LYS A 115 6.80 -2.19 14.60
CA LYS A 115 7.89 -1.21 14.63
C LYS A 115 9.07 -1.68 13.78
N TRP A 116 9.53 -2.92 13.95
CA TRP A 116 10.65 -3.46 13.15
C TRP A 116 10.28 -3.63 11.67
N GLU A 117 9.05 -4.04 11.38
CA GLU A 117 8.51 -4.09 10.02
C GLU A 117 8.56 -2.70 9.36
N TRP A 118 8.20 -1.65 10.10
CA TRP A 118 8.24 -0.28 9.59
C TRP A 118 9.66 0.22 9.37
N ASP A 119 10.56 -0.02 10.31
CA ASP A 119 11.99 0.32 10.14
C ASP A 119 12.55 -0.34 8.87
N PHE A 120 12.19 -1.60 8.62
CA PHE A 120 12.57 -2.32 7.41
C PHE A 120 11.97 -1.67 6.16
N LYS A 121 10.67 -1.38 6.13
CA LYS A 121 10.01 -0.71 4.99
C LYS A 121 10.66 0.65 4.71
N LYS A 122 10.86 1.48 5.74
CA LYS A 122 11.46 2.82 5.63
C LYS A 122 12.87 2.77 5.03
N GLU A 123 13.70 1.83 5.47
CA GLU A 123 15.05 1.66 4.92
C GLU A 123 15.00 1.26 3.44
N MET A 124 14.12 0.32 3.08
CA MET A 124 13.96 -0.09 1.68
C MET A 124 13.43 1.03 0.79
N TYR A 125 12.50 1.85 1.27
CA TYR A 125 12.06 3.06 0.53
C TYR A 125 13.22 4.03 0.29
N THR A 126 14.03 4.27 1.32
CA THR A 126 15.23 5.12 1.22
C THR A 126 16.21 4.55 0.20
N TRP A 127 16.47 3.25 0.28
CA TRP A 127 17.37 2.54 -0.64
C TRP A 127 16.87 2.63 -2.09
N VAL A 128 15.57 2.40 -2.34
CA VAL A 128 14.99 2.49 -3.69
C VAL A 128 15.11 3.91 -4.24
N THR A 129 14.78 4.93 -3.44
CA THR A 129 14.87 6.33 -3.87
C THR A 129 16.29 6.69 -4.30
N GLN A 130 17.30 6.21 -3.57
CA GLN A 130 18.70 6.39 -3.93
C GLN A 130 19.06 5.62 -5.20
N ALA A 131 18.58 4.38 -5.36
CA ALA A 131 18.84 3.56 -6.54
C ALA A 131 18.18 4.13 -7.80
N GLU A 132 16.94 4.62 -7.71
CA GLU A 132 16.25 5.34 -8.79
C GLU A 132 17.00 6.61 -9.18
N THR A 133 17.56 7.32 -8.21
CA THR A 133 18.41 8.51 -8.46
C THR A 133 19.69 8.12 -9.20
N ARG A 134 20.37 7.03 -8.79
CA ARG A 134 21.53 6.49 -9.51
C ARG A 134 21.17 6.11 -10.95
N ILE A 135 20.05 5.41 -11.15
CA ILE A 135 19.53 5.05 -12.48
C ILE A 135 19.24 6.31 -13.31
N SER A 136 18.55 7.30 -12.74
CA SER A 136 18.18 8.53 -13.43
C SER A 136 19.40 9.33 -13.87
N ASN A 137 20.47 9.34 -13.07
CA ASN A 137 21.72 10.01 -13.37
C ASN A 137 22.64 9.21 -14.29
N PHE A 138 22.35 7.95 -14.60
CA PHE A 138 23.24 7.09 -15.37
C PHE A 138 23.58 7.66 -16.75
N GLY A 139 24.87 7.75 -17.08
CA GLY A 139 25.36 8.30 -18.34
C GLY A 139 25.19 9.82 -18.50
N THR A 140 24.97 10.55 -17.39
CA THR A 140 25.08 12.02 -17.30
C THR A 140 26.44 12.42 -16.71
N PRO A 141 26.85 13.70 -16.78
CA PRO A 141 28.06 14.18 -16.09
C PRO A 141 28.03 14.00 -14.56
N ALA A 142 26.85 13.84 -13.96
CA ALA A 142 26.68 13.58 -12.53
C ALA A 142 26.85 12.09 -12.18
N ASP A 143 26.95 11.21 -13.18
CA ASP A 143 27.23 9.79 -12.98
C ASP A 143 28.67 9.59 -12.50
N LYS A 144 28.82 9.02 -11.30
CA LYS A 144 30.12 8.67 -10.71
C LYS A 144 30.43 7.18 -10.87
N SER A 145 29.57 6.41 -11.52
CA SER A 145 29.75 4.98 -11.69
C SER A 145 30.71 4.66 -12.85
N ASN A 146 31.53 3.64 -12.67
CA ASN A 146 32.42 3.11 -13.73
C ASN A 146 31.69 2.11 -14.66
N ILE A 147 30.35 2.06 -14.59
CA ILE A 147 29.54 1.05 -15.28
C ILE A 147 29.16 1.58 -16.66
N SER A 148 29.49 0.82 -17.70
CA SER A 148 29.29 1.27 -19.09
C SER A 148 27.89 0.95 -19.64
N ASP A 149 27.18 -0.01 -19.06
CA ASP A 149 25.85 -0.43 -19.54
C ASP A 149 24.77 -0.36 -18.45
N MET A 150 23.56 0.07 -18.85
CA MET A 150 22.37 0.12 -18.00
C MET A 150 21.98 -1.28 -17.51
N THR A 151 22.15 -2.30 -18.34
CA THR A 151 21.83 -3.69 -17.98
C THR A 151 22.72 -4.17 -16.84
N GLU A 152 24.00 -3.78 -16.87
CA GLU A 152 24.98 -4.08 -15.83
C GLU A 152 24.67 -3.33 -14.54
N LEU A 153 24.35 -2.02 -14.62
CA LEU A 153 23.91 -1.24 -13.45
C LEU A 153 22.65 -1.84 -12.81
N HIS A 154 21.66 -2.22 -13.63
CA HIS A 154 20.42 -2.80 -13.16
C HIS A 154 20.65 -4.15 -12.45
N LEU A 155 21.52 -5.00 -12.99
CA LEU A 155 21.90 -6.26 -12.35
C LEU A 155 22.66 -6.01 -11.03
N HIS A 156 23.59 -5.04 -11.02
CA HIS A 156 24.32 -4.67 -9.81
C HIS A 156 23.38 -4.22 -8.69
N LEU A 157 22.45 -3.30 -9.00
CA LEU A 157 21.47 -2.81 -8.02
C LEU A 157 20.55 -3.93 -7.50
N LYS A 158 20.15 -4.90 -8.36
CA LYS A 158 19.39 -6.07 -7.93
C LYS A 158 20.17 -6.94 -6.93
N ASN A 159 21.46 -7.16 -7.16
CA ASN A 159 22.30 -7.94 -6.23
C ASN A 159 22.58 -7.17 -4.92
N GLU A 160 22.78 -5.86 -5.00
CA GLU A 160 22.98 -4.98 -3.85
C GLU A 160 21.75 -5.04 -2.92
N VAL A 161 20.53 -4.90 -3.46
CA VAL A 161 19.32 -4.96 -2.63
C VAL A 161 19.03 -6.35 -2.07
N LEU A 162 19.36 -7.43 -2.78
CA LEU A 162 19.23 -8.79 -2.21
C LEU A 162 20.08 -8.96 -0.94
N THR A 163 21.25 -8.31 -0.91
CA THR A 163 22.14 -8.33 0.25
C THR A 163 21.53 -7.52 1.41
N GLU A 164 21.01 -6.32 1.14
CA GLU A 164 20.34 -5.50 2.16
C GLU A 164 19.03 -6.12 2.68
N LEU A 165 18.21 -6.72 1.80
CA LEU A 165 17.00 -7.46 2.19
C LEU A 165 17.33 -8.64 3.11
N SER A 166 18.39 -9.40 2.80
CA SER A 166 18.82 -10.54 3.61
C SER A 166 19.32 -10.10 5.00
N LYS A 167 20.03 -8.96 5.05
CA LYS A 167 20.50 -8.34 6.30
C LYS A 167 19.33 -7.90 7.17
N TRP A 168 18.30 -7.28 6.59
CA TRP A 168 17.10 -6.89 7.34
C TRP A 168 16.24 -8.06 7.79
N GLU A 169 16.07 -9.08 6.94
CA GLU A 169 15.41 -10.34 7.33
C GLU A 169 16.09 -10.96 8.54
N THR A 170 17.43 -11.04 8.51
CA THR A 170 18.22 -11.56 9.63
C THR A 170 18.02 -10.71 10.90
N LYS A 171 18.13 -9.37 10.78
CA LYS A 171 17.91 -8.45 11.90
C LYS A 171 16.51 -8.59 12.51
N LEU A 172 15.49 -8.78 11.68
CA LEU A 172 14.11 -8.93 12.12
C LEU A 172 13.90 -10.26 12.87
N LEU A 173 14.48 -11.35 12.35
CA LEU A 173 14.48 -12.66 13.02
C LEU A 173 15.25 -12.64 14.36
N GLU A 174 16.38 -11.94 14.42
CA GLU A 174 17.17 -11.75 15.65
C GLU A 174 16.40 -10.94 16.71
N ASN A 175 15.74 -9.85 16.31
CA ASN A 175 14.87 -9.07 17.20
C ASN A 175 13.75 -9.94 17.77
N LEU A 176 13.15 -10.78 16.93
CA LEU A 176 12.10 -11.72 17.35
C LEU A 176 12.64 -12.73 18.37
N ASP A 177 13.79 -13.34 18.08
CA ASP A 177 14.42 -14.29 18.99
C ASP A 177 14.87 -13.63 20.31
N LYS A 178 15.23 -12.34 20.29
CA LYS A 178 15.52 -11.55 21.49
C LYS A 178 14.25 -11.27 22.31
N TYR A 179 13.14 -10.94 21.66
CA TYR A 179 11.84 -10.72 22.31
C TYR A 179 11.39 -11.96 23.08
N PHE A 180 11.42 -13.13 22.44
CA PHE A 180 11.03 -14.40 23.07
C PHE A 180 11.97 -14.89 24.19
N LYS A 181 13.15 -14.28 24.38
CA LYS A 181 14.04 -14.56 25.52
C LYS A 181 13.73 -13.71 26.76
N GLN A 182 12.87 -12.70 26.64
CA GLN A 182 12.54 -11.82 27.75
C GLN A 182 11.69 -12.56 28.79
N LYS A 183 11.90 -12.24 30.08
CA LYS A 183 11.14 -12.82 31.20
C LYS A 183 9.95 -11.95 31.61
N GLU A 184 9.92 -10.69 31.17
CA GLU A 184 8.89 -9.70 31.48
C GLU A 184 7.73 -9.78 30.47
N GLY A 185 6.58 -9.15 30.78
CA GLY A 185 5.49 -9.00 29.80
C GLY A 185 4.73 -10.28 29.42
N HIS A 186 4.86 -11.36 30.20
CA HIS A 186 4.18 -12.64 29.96
C HIS A 186 4.44 -13.26 28.58
N VAL A 187 5.63 -13.05 28.00
CA VAL A 187 6.00 -13.53 26.65
C VAL A 187 5.78 -15.04 26.46
N TYR A 188 5.95 -15.84 27.52
CA TYR A 188 5.67 -17.28 27.49
C TYR A 188 4.22 -17.63 27.10
N LEU A 189 3.26 -16.72 27.28
CA LEU A 189 1.86 -16.91 26.89
C LEU A 189 1.65 -16.86 25.37
N VAL A 190 2.59 -16.25 24.64
CA VAL A 190 2.49 -16.04 23.19
C VAL A 190 3.55 -16.81 22.40
N GLU A 191 4.28 -17.73 23.03
CA GLU A 191 5.29 -18.57 22.37
C GLU A 191 4.73 -19.34 21.17
N GLY A 192 3.45 -19.74 21.22
CA GLY A 192 2.76 -20.42 20.12
C GLY A 192 2.69 -19.60 18.82
N TYR A 193 2.73 -18.27 18.90
CA TYR A 193 2.69 -17.38 17.74
C TYR A 193 4.07 -17.13 17.11
N ARG A 194 5.15 -17.57 17.76
CA ARG A 194 6.52 -17.28 17.32
C ARG A 194 6.79 -17.68 15.86
N GLN A 195 6.31 -18.86 15.45
CA GLN A 195 6.50 -19.33 14.08
C GLN A 195 5.72 -18.49 13.06
N GLU A 196 4.53 -18.00 13.42
CA GLU A 196 3.72 -17.15 12.54
C GLU A 196 4.41 -15.81 12.27
N PHE A 197 5.01 -15.19 13.29
CA PHE A 197 5.77 -13.96 13.10
C PHE A 197 7.08 -14.18 12.35
N LYS A 198 7.74 -15.34 12.50
CA LYS A 198 8.88 -15.72 11.63
C LYS A 198 8.44 -15.84 10.17
N ASN A 199 7.29 -16.47 9.92
CA ASN A 199 6.72 -16.56 8.58
C ASN A 199 6.37 -15.18 8.01
N SER A 200 5.84 -14.29 8.86
CA SER A 200 5.52 -12.91 8.50
C SER A 200 6.78 -12.11 8.10
N ALA A 201 7.89 -12.28 8.83
CA ALA A 201 9.18 -11.69 8.48
C ALA A 201 9.68 -12.14 7.09
N MET A 202 9.59 -13.44 6.81
CA MET A 202 9.97 -14.01 5.52
C MET A 202 9.03 -13.53 4.39
N SER A 203 7.73 -13.40 4.66
CA SER A 203 6.75 -12.84 3.69
C SER A 203 7.09 -11.40 3.35
N LEU A 204 7.32 -10.57 4.39
CA LEU A 204 7.68 -9.17 4.24
C LEU A 204 8.94 -9.01 3.37
N ARG A 205 9.98 -9.82 3.60
CA ARG A 205 11.18 -9.80 2.74
C ARG A 205 10.86 -10.08 1.27
N ARG A 206 10.01 -11.08 0.98
CA ARG A 206 9.61 -11.42 -0.41
C ARG A 206 8.76 -10.33 -1.06
N GLU A 207 7.85 -9.73 -0.29
CA GLU A 207 7.02 -8.60 -0.73
C GLU A 207 7.89 -7.39 -1.08
N MET A 208 8.84 -7.05 -0.21
CA MET A 208 9.79 -5.96 -0.45
C MET A 208 10.70 -6.26 -1.64
N GLU A 209 11.24 -7.49 -1.75
CA GLU A 209 12.05 -7.91 -2.90
C GLU A 209 11.32 -7.69 -4.22
N SER A 210 10.08 -8.19 -4.31
CA SER A 210 9.23 -8.00 -5.48
C SER A 210 9.00 -6.52 -5.76
N SER A 211 8.59 -5.74 -4.77
CA SER A 211 8.28 -4.31 -4.94
C SER A 211 9.51 -3.52 -5.43
N VAL A 212 10.66 -3.72 -4.79
CA VAL A 212 11.90 -3.03 -5.14
C VAL A 212 12.37 -3.41 -6.54
N PHE A 213 12.38 -4.70 -6.89
CA PHE A 213 12.78 -5.15 -8.22
C PHE A 213 11.89 -4.55 -9.32
N ASN A 214 10.60 -4.43 -9.03
CA ASN A 214 9.62 -3.84 -9.94
C ASN A 214 9.89 -2.34 -10.16
N GLN A 215 10.18 -1.61 -9.07
CA GLN A 215 10.54 -0.19 -9.13
C GLN A 215 11.87 0.03 -9.86
N LEU A 216 12.92 -0.74 -9.53
CA LEU A 216 14.22 -0.66 -10.21
C LEU A 216 14.11 -0.93 -11.71
N THR A 217 13.35 -1.95 -12.09
CA THR A 217 13.17 -2.30 -13.49
C THR A 217 12.42 -1.18 -14.22
N ALA A 218 11.33 -0.67 -13.64
CA ALA A 218 10.59 0.46 -14.21
C ALA A 218 11.46 1.71 -14.36
N ALA A 219 12.27 2.05 -13.36
CA ALA A 219 13.19 3.18 -13.42
C ALA A 219 14.27 2.98 -14.50
N ALA A 220 14.85 1.78 -14.59
CA ALA A 220 15.85 1.43 -15.59
C ALA A 220 15.27 1.52 -17.01
N ASP A 221 14.03 1.08 -17.21
CA ASP A 221 13.33 1.15 -18.48
C ASP A 221 12.97 2.57 -18.88
N ILE A 222 12.52 3.39 -17.92
CA ILE A 222 12.34 4.83 -18.14
C ILE A 222 13.66 5.42 -18.60
N ARG A 223 14.78 5.15 -17.91
CA ARG A 223 16.10 5.66 -18.30
C ARG A 223 16.58 5.15 -19.66
N GLN A 224 16.33 3.88 -19.97
CA GLN A 224 16.63 3.27 -21.26
C GLN A 224 15.80 3.94 -22.37
N GLY A 225 14.53 4.24 -22.10
CA GLY A 225 13.67 5.06 -22.96
C GLY A 225 14.18 6.48 -23.13
N LEU A 226 14.78 7.08 -22.09
CA LEU A 226 15.46 8.38 -22.15
C LEU A 226 16.82 8.33 -22.88
N LYS A 227 17.39 7.16 -23.23
CA LYS A 227 18.51 7.12 -24.21
C LYS A 227 18.10 7.71 -25.56
N LEU A 228 16.79 7.72 -25.86
CA LEU A 228 16.22 8.44 -26.99
C LEU A 228 16.41 9.97 -26.86
N ASP A 229 16.56 10.50 -25.64
CA ASP A 229 16.92 11.90 -25.44
C ASP A 229 18.38 12.18 -25.80
N LYS A 230 19.30 11.21 -25.78
CA LYS A 230 20.64 11.42 -26.37
C LYS A 230 20.54 11.68 -27.88
N ILE A 231 19.62 10.98 -28.56
CA ILE A 231 19.31 11.24 -29.97
C ILE A 231 18.69 12.64 -30.12
N LYS A 232 17.74 13.02 -29.25
CA LYS A 232 17.18 14.38 -29.24
C LYS A 232 18.24 15.45 -28.97
N VAL A 233 19.17 15.24 -28.04
CA VAL A 233 20.26 16.17 -27.69
C VAL A 233 21.23 16.32 -28.87
N ASN A 234 21.61 15.22 -29.53
CA ASN A 234 22.47 15.28 -30.71
C ASN A 234 21.79 16.04 -31.87
N HIS A 235 20.51 15.73 -32.13
CA HIS A 235 19.73 16.44 -33.14
C HIS A 235 19.52 17.93 -32.78
N THR A 236 19.32 18.24 -31.50
CA THR A 236 19.20 19.61 -30.99
C THR A 236 20.50 20.39 -31.19
N LYS A 237 21.65 19.81 -30.82
CA LYS A 237 22.97 20.42 -31.07
C LYS A 237 23.23 20.69 -32.54
N GLU A 238 22.85 19.76 -33.41
CA GLU A 238 23.00 19.96 -34.85
C GLU A 238 22.11 21.10 -35.37
N LEU A 239 20.86 21.18 -34.88
CA LEU A 239 19.95 22.29 -35.19
C LEU A 239 20.46 23.63 -34.66
N GLU A 240 20.95 23.67 -33.42
CA GLU A 240 21.55 24.87 -32.82
C GLU A 240 22.75 25.35 -33.64
N GLY A 241 23.64 24.43 -34.05
CA GLY A 241 24.79 24.77 -34.90
C GLY A 241 24.37 25.34 -36.26
N ARG A 242 23.34 24.76 -36.89
CA ARG A 242 22.81 25.25 -38.17
C ARG A 242 22.05 26.56 -38.03
N ALA A 243 21.32 26.75 -36.93
CA ALA A 243 20.65 28.01 -36.60
C ALA A 243 21.69 29.12 -36.38
N GLY A 244 22.78 28.85 -35.64
CA GLY A 244 23.89 29.79 -35.47
C GLY A 244 24.55 30.18 -36.80
N ALA A 245 24.83 29.21 -37.68
CA ALA A 245 25.36 29.48 -39.01
C ALA A 245 24.40 30.32 -39.88
N LEU A 246 23.08 30.10 -39.72
CA LEU A 246 22.06 30.90 -40.40
C LEU A 246 22.03 32.34 -39.87
N ILE A 247 22.13 32.54 -38.55
CA ILE A 247 22.23 33.87 -37.93
C ILE A 247 23.42 34.64 -38.49
N ASP A 248 24.60 34.02 -38.54
CA ASP A 248 25.81 34.63 -39.09
C ASP A 248 25.65 35.01 -40.57
N LYS A 249 24.99 34.15 -41.36
CA LYS A 249 24.70 34.43 -42.77
C LYS A 249 23.75 35.61 -42.91
N CYS A 250 22.66 35.63 -42.15
CA CYS A 250 21.67 36.71 -42.19
C CYS A 250 22.24 38.05 -41.73
N ARG A 251 23.14 38.06 -40.73
CA ARG A 251 23.84 39.27 -40.26
C ARG A 251 24.83 39.85 -41.26
N LYS A 252 25.40 39.00 -42.14
CA LYS A 252 26.33 39.42 -43.20
C LYS A 252 25.62 39.95 -44.45
N GLU A 253 24.32 39.70 -44.62
CA GLU A 253 23.55 40.26 -45.74
C GLU A 253 23.34 41.77 -45.55
N LYS A 254 23.69 42.57 -46.57
CA LYS A 254 23.55 44.04 -46.56
C LYS A 254 22.10 44.56 -46.57
N VAL A 255 21.12 43.66 -46.70
CA VAL A 255 19.70 44.00 -46.82
C VAL A 255 19.03 43.91 -45.44
N LYS A 256 18.17 44.86 -45.10
CA LYS A 256 17.39 44.84 -43.86
C LYS A 256 16.47 43.61 -43.86
N MET A 257 16.68 42.68 -42.93
CA MET A 257 15.93 41.45 -42.87
C MET A 257 14.58 41.68 -42.17
N SER A 258 13.47 41.38 -42.86
CA SER A 258 12.13 41.43 -42.27
C SER A 258 11.81 40.15 -41.51
N GLU A 259 10.90 40.23 -40.55
CA GLU A 259 10.34 39.09 -39.79
C GLU A 259 9.90 37.94 -40.71
N GLU A 260 9.11 38.23 -41.74
CA GLU A 260 8.63 37.22 -42.70
C GLU A 260 9.75 36.53 -43.48
N LYS A 261 10.87 37.23 -43.72
CA LYS A 261 12.02 36.67 -44.43
C LYS A 261 12.87 35.81 -43.50
N LEU A 262 12.99 36.19 -42.22
CA LEU A 262 13.62 35.36 -41.17
C LEU A 262 12.85 34.04 -40.98
N ASP A 263 11.52 34.10 -40.92
CA ASP A 263 10.66 32.91 -40.82
C ASP A 263 10.88 31.95 -41.99
N LYS A 264 10.90 32.47 -43.22
CA LYS A 264 11.12 31.66 -44.43
C LYS A 264 12.50 31.00 -44.46
N GLU A 265 13.56 31.72 -44.09
CA GLU A 265 14.91 31.17 -44.07
C GLU A 265 15.09 30.13 -42.94
N PHE A 266 14.50 30.37 -41.76
CA PHE A 266 14.45 29.39 -40.69
C PHE A 266 13.70 28.13 -41.12
N ASP A 267 12.52 28.27 -41.73
CA ASP A 267 11.72 27.14 -42.19
C ASP A 267 12.43 26.30 -43.25
N LYS A 268 13.17 26.95 -44.14
CA LYS A 268 14.01 26.28 -45.14
C LYS A 268 15.15 25.50 -44.48
N MET A 269 15.84 26.11 -43.51
CA MET A 269 16.89 25.45 -42.72
C MET A 269 16.34 24.27 -41.93
N TRP A 270 15.21 24.46 -41.25
CA TRP A 270 14.52 23.44 -40.45
C TRP A 270 14.14 22.25 -41.32
N THR A 271 13.42 22.49 -42.44
CA THR A 271 12.95 21.44 -43.35
C THR A 271 14.11 20.64 -43.94
N LYS A 272 15.21 21.31 -44.30
CA LYS A 272 16.41 20.65 -44.81
C LYS A 272 17.05 19.77 -43.74
N THR A 273 17.24 20.31 -42.54
CA THR A 273 17.89 19.60 -41.42
C THR A 273 17.08 18.39 -41.00
N VAL A 274 15.76 18.53 -40.82
CA VAL A 274 14.88 17.42 -40.47
C VAL A 274 14.88 16.32 -41.54
N LYS A 275 15.05 16.64 -42.83
CA LYS A 275 15.17 15.61 -43.89
C LYS A 275 16.50 14.86 -43.85
N GLU A 276 17.57 15.50 -43.41
CA GLU A 276 18.92 14.92 -43.33
C GLU A 276 19.11 14.10 -42.05
N LEU A 277 18.39 14.42 -40.98
CA LEU A 277 18.38 13.65 -39.74
C LEU A 277 17.68 12.30 -39.94
N SER A 278 18.36 11.21 -39.56
CA SER A 278 17.77 9.88 -39.54
C SER A 278 17.03 9.64 -38.23
N PHE A 279 15.71 9.45 -38.31
CA PHE A 279 14.88 9.14 -37.15
C PHE A 279 14.58 7.64 -37.11
N THR A 280 15.29 6.90 -36.25
CA THR A 280 14.97 5.49 -36.03
C THR A 280 13.61 5.37 -35.35
N LYS A 281 12.64 4.75 -36.03
CA LYS A 281 11.34 4.44 -35.44
C LYS A 281 11.46 3.20 -34.56
N MET A 282 11.07 3.31 -33.29
CA MET A 282 10.97 2.15 -32.40
C MET A 282 9.95 1.16 -32.96
N LYS A 283 10.26 -0.13 -32.82
CA LYS A 283 9.33 -1.20 -33.18
C LYS A 283 8.22 -1.23 -32.14
N VAL A 284 6.98 -1.30 -32.62
CA VAL A 284 5.83 -1.60 -31.76
C VAL A 284 5.92 -3.09 -31.44
N GLU A 285 6.06 -3.41 -30.15
CA GLU A 285 6.07 -4.78 -29.66
C GLU A 285 4.64 -5.32 -29.56
N ASP A 286 4.51 -6.64 -29.68
CA ASP A 286 3.24 -7.34 -29.50
C ASP A 286 3.06 -7.71 -28.02
N ILE A 287 2.42 -6.80 -27.29
CA ILE A 287 2.18 -6.95 -25.84
C ILE A 287 1.24 -8.12 -25.54
N PHE A 288 0.32 -8.45 -26.44
CA PHE A 288 -0.57 -9.61 -26.26
C PHE A 288 0.19 -10.92 -26.19
N THR A 289 1.22 -11.09 -27.02
CA THR A 289 2.04 -12.30 -27.01
C THR A 289 2.82 -12.41 -25.70
N ARG A 290 3.37 -11.30 -25.19
CA ARG A 290 4.07 -11.26 -23.90
C ARG A 290 3.12 -11.59 -22.74
N VAL A 291 1.98 -10.90 -22.63
CA VAL A 291 0.97 -11.18 -21.61
C VAL A 291 0.47 -12.63 -21.67
N SER A 292 0.26 -13.18 -22.87
CA SER A 292 -0.12 -14.59 -23.04
C SER A 292 0.96 -15.56 -22.55
N HIS A 293 2.24 -15.21 -22.70
CA HIS A 293 3.34 -16.02 -22.18
C HIS A 293 3.31 -16.03 -20.64
N HIS A 294 3.20 -14.87 -20.01
CA HIS A 294 3.13 -14.74 -18.55
C HIS A 294 1.92 -15.48 -17.95
N LEU A 295 0.74 -15.36 -18.58
CA LEU A 295 -0.46 -16.11 -18.17
C LEU A 295 -0.22 -17.63 -18.23
N ARG A 296 0.40 -18.13 -19.30
CA ARG A 296 0.71 -19.57 -19.44
C ARG A 296 1.72 -20.04 -18.40
N THR A 297 2.76 -19.23 -18.12
CA THR A 297 3.76 -19.54 -17.10
C THR A 297 3.14 -19.61 -15.71
N ASN A 298 2.29 -18.64 -15.36
CA ASN A 298 1.57 -18.61 -14.08
C ASN A 298 0.67 -19.85 -13.88
N LEU A 299 0.03 -20.34 -14.95
CA LEU A 299 -0.86 -21.49 -14.90
C LEU A 299 -0.18 -22.86 -15.16
N SER A 300 1.12 -22.87 -15.44
CA SER A 300 1.87 -24.06 -15.89
C SER A 300 1.85 -25.23 -14.89
N THR A 301 1.71 -24.94 -13.59
CA THR A 301 1.68 -25.93 -12.51
C THR A 301 0.33 -26.65 -12.37
N LYS A 302 -0.71 -26.22 -13.10
CA LYS A 302 -2.10 -26.68 -12.93
C LYS A 302 -2.55 -27.77 -13.92
N GLY A 303 -1.61 -28.39 -14.64
CA GLY A 303 -1.84 -29.57 -15.49
C GLY A 303 -2.34 -29.28 -16.91
N SER A 304 -2.50 -30.35 -17.72
CA SER A 304 -2.76 -30.25 -19.17
C SER A 304 -4.13 -29.68 -19.54
N HIS A 305 -5.16 -29.90 -18.71
CA HIS A 305 -6.51 -29.37 -18.93
C HIS A 305 -6.53 -27.83 -19.02
N VAL A 306 -5.65 -27.16 -18.28
CA VAL A 306 -5.54 -25.69 -18.33
C VAL A 306 -4.92 -25.22 -19.65
N SER A 307 -3.95 -25.95 -20.18
CA SER A 307 -3.37 -25.66 -21.50
C SER A 307 -4.43 -25.75 -22.60
N ASP A 308 -5.33 -26.72 -22.52
CA ASP A 308 -6.43 -26.87 -23.46
C ASP A 308 -7.39 -25.67 -23.38
N LEU A 309 -7.81 -25.28 -22.17
CA LEU A 309 -8.65 -24.08 -21.95
C LEU A 309 -8.00 -22.79 -22.47
N LEU A 310 -6.68 -22.62 -22.27
CA LEU A 310 -5.93 -21.47 -22.77
C LEU A 310 -5.81 -21.45 -24.30
N SER A 311 -5.94 -22.60 -24.96
CA SER A 311 -5.85 -22.72 -26.42
C SER A 311 -7.18 -22.44 -27.14
N GLN A 312 -8.31 -22.53 -26.43
CA GLN A 312 -9.65 -22.37 -27.00
C GLN A 312 -9.99 -20.95 -27.44
N LYS A 313 -9.36 -19.94 -26.84
CA LYS A 313 -9.64 -18.52 -27.11
C LYS A 313 -8.37 -17.70 -27.22
N SER A 314 -8.36 -16.79 -28.18
CA SER A 314 -7.29 -15.79 -28.27
C SER A 314 -7.44 -14.78 -27.14
N LEU A 315 -6.31 -14.40 -26.53
CA LEU A 315 -6.31 -13.36 -25.49
C LEU A 315 -6.89 -12.02 -26.00
N LYS A 316 -6.79 -11.75 -27.31
CA LYS A 316 -7.38 -10.55 -27.95
C LYS A 316 -8.90 -10.50 -27.85
N GLU A 317 -9.55 -11.64 -27.75
CA GLU A 317 -11.01 -11.81 -27.68
C GLU A 317 -11.52 -11.80 -26.23
N CYS A 318 -10.64 -11.96 -25.24
CA CYS A 318 -11.01 -11.99 -23.83
C CYS A 318 -11.17 -10.57 -23.26
N GLY A 319 -12.04 -10.38 -22.26
CA GLY A 319 -12.16 -9.13 -21.50
C GLY A 319 -12.86 -7.96 -22.21
N GLN A 320 -13.57 -8.21 -23.32
CA GLN A 320 -14.27 -7.14 -24.07
C GLN A 320 -15.63 -6.79 -23.47
N ASP A 321 -16.35 -7.80 -22.97
CA ASP A 321 -17.66 -7.67 -22.34
C ASP A 321 -17.58 -7.85 -20.83
N LEU A 322 -18.61 -7.44 -20.09
CA LEU A 322 -18.75 -7.72 -18.65
C LEU A 322 -18.53 -9.21 -18.33
N PHE A 323 -17.67 -9.49 -17.34
CA PHE A 323 -17.43 -10.85 -16.89
C PHE A 323 -18.72 -11.46 -16.31
N LYS A 324 -19.08 -12.66 -16.78
CA LYS A 324 -20.23 -13.42 -16.28
C LYS A 324 -19.79 -14.84 -15.94
N TYR A 325 -19.91 -15.21 -14.67
CA TYR A 325 -19.69 -16.57 -14.23
C TYR A 325 -20.79 -17.48 -14.80
N LYS A 326 -20.35 -18.58 -15.42
CA LYS A 326 -21.23 -19.66 -15.88
C LYS A 326 -20.73 -20.96 -15.22
N PRO A 327 -21.51 -21.60 -14.34
CA PRO A 327 -21.11 -22.89 -13.79
C PRO A 327 -20.98 -23.91 -14.93
N GLN A 328 -19.86 -24.64 -14.98
CA GLN A 328 -19.61 -25.64 -16.02
C GLN A 328 -19.30 -26.99 -15.40
N GLY A 329 -20.17 -27.96 -15.68
CA GLY A 329 -19.98 -29.37 -15.30
C GLY A 329 -21.19 -29.95 -14.54
N PRO A 330 -21.37 -31.28 -14.56
CA PRO A 330 -22.52 -31.94 -13.90
C PRO A 330 -22.56 -31.70 -12.39
N SER A 331 -21.39 -31.63 -11.74
CA SER A 331 -21.25 -31.44 -10.29
C SER A 331 -21.56 -30.01 -9.83
N GLU A 332 -21.18 -28.98 -10.61
CA GLU A 332 -21.51 -27.59 -10.33
C GLU A 332 -22.96 -27.25 -10.68
N TRP A 333 -23.47 -27.79 -11.79
CA TRP A 333 -24.89 -27.72 -12.12
C TRP A 333 -25.75 -28.31 -10.98
N LEU A 334 -25.38 -29.50 -10.47
CA LEU A 334 -26.01 -30.11 -9.29
C LEU A 334 -25.87 -29.21 -8.04
N LYS A 335 -24.67 -28.69 -7.74
CA LYS A 335 -24.49 -27.76 -6.61
C LYS A 335 -25.34 -26.49 -6.76
N SER A 336 -25.47 -25.92 -7.97
CA SER A 336 -26.30 -24.75 -8.24
C SER A 336 -27.81 -25.02 -8.16
N LEU A 337 -28.22 -26.29 -8.35
CA LEU A 337 -29.59 -26.76 -8.19
C LEU A 337 -29.96 -26.97 -6.72
N PHE A 338 -29.00 -27.39 -5.88
CA PHE A 338 -29.21 -27.67 -4.45
C PHE A 338 -28.78 -26.54 -3.51
N SER A 339 -27.96 -25.60 -3.97
CA SER A 339 -27.55 -24.40 -3.23
C SER A 339 -28.42 -23.22 -3.63
N ALA A 340 -28.79 -22.38 -2.66
CA ALA A 340 -29.58 -21.18 -2.91
C ALA A 340 -28.94 -20.27 -4.00
N PRO A 341 -29.70 -19.42 -4.71
CA PRO A 341 -29.22 -18.44 -5.71
C PRO A 341 -28.12 -17.47 -5.23
N GLY A 342 -27.60 -17.62 -4.01
CA GLY A 342 -26.49 -16.87 -3.43
C GLY A 342 -25.09 -17.31 -3.88
N HIS A 343 -24.83 -18.59 -4.19
CA HIS A 343 -23.45 -19.03 -4.51
C HIS A 343 -22.94 -18.46 -5.85
N THR A 344 -23.74 -18.56 -6.92
CA THR A 344 -23.40 -17.94 -8.21
C THR A 344 -23.24 -16.42 -8.10
N LYS A 345 -24.07 -15.77 -7.27
CA LYS A 345 -23.94 -14.34 -6.97
C LYS A 345 -22.67 -14.03 -6.19
N ALA A 346 -22.29 -14.86 -5.22
CA ALA A 346 -21.06 -14.69 -4.44
C ALA A 346 -19.80 -14.86 -5.30
N VAL A 347 -19.73 -15.90 -6.14
CA VAL A 347 -18.62 -16.10 -7.10
C VAL A 347 -18.53 -14.93 -8.08
N GLN A 348 -19.68 -14.45 -8.57
CA GLN A 348 -19.73 -13.28 -9.44
C GLN A 348 -19.24 -12.01 -8.72
N GLN A 349 -19.63 -11.78 -7.47
CA GLN A 349 -19.18 -10.64 -6.66
C GLN A 349 -17.67 -10.68 -6.41
N ILE A 350 -17.12 -11.86 -6.10
CA ILE A 350 -15.67 -12.05 -5.98
C ILE A 350 -14.97 -11.70 -7.28
N ALA A 351 -15.45 -12.23 -8.41
CA ALA A 351 -14.87 -11.93 -9.72
C ALA A 351 -14.88 -10.43 -10.02
N VAL A 352 -16.00 -9.75 -9.76
CA VAL A 352 -16.13 -8.29 -9.94
C VAL A 352 -15.17 -7.54 -9.01
N GLY A 353 -15.03 -7.94 -7.76
CA GLY A 353 -14.07 -7.37 -6.82
C GLY A 353 -12.63 -7.47 -7.33
N ILE A 354 -12.21 -8.67 -7.75
CA ILE A 354 -10.88 -8.92 -8.31
C ILE A 354 -10.65 -8.09 -9.58
N ILE A 355 -11.60 -8.06 -10.51
CA ILE A 355 -11.51 -7.26 -11.74
C ILE A 355 -11.37 -5.77 -11.42
N THR A 356 -12.07 -5.28 -10.40
CA THR A 356 -12.02 -3.87 -9.99
C THR A 356 -10.64 -3.51 -9.48
N VAL A 357 -10.10 -4.30 -8.54
CA VAL A 357 -8.75 -4.11 -7.98
C VAL A 357 -7.68 -4.20 -9.08
N CYS A 358 -7.76 -5.18 -9.98
CA CYS A 358 -6.81 -5.29 -11.08
C CYS A 358 -6.93 -4.13 -12.07
N SER A 359 -8.16 -3.68 -12.40
CA SER A 359 -8.39 -2.54 -13.31
C SER A 359 -7.78 -1.25 -12.76
N GLN A 360 -7.86 -1.08 -11.45
CA GLN A 360 -7.28 0.02 -10.72
C GLN A 360 -5.75 0.00 -10.79
N MET A 361 -5.11 -1.12 -10.45
CA MET A 361 -3.66 -1.30 -10.63
C MET A 361 -3.22 -1.00 -12.06
N MET A 362 -3.98 -1.46 -13.07
CA MET A 362 -3.67 -1.16 -14.48
C MET A 362 -3.71 0.34 -14.77
N ASN A 363 -4.74 1.05 -14.29
CA ASN A 363 -4.85 2.50 -14.45
C ASN A 363 -3.67 3.22 -13.81
N GLU A 364 -3.23 2.79 -12.62
CA GLU A 364 -2.04 3.34 -11.98
C GLU A 364 -0.80 3.19 -12.85
N LYS A 365 -0.55 2.00 -13.39
CA LYS A 365 0.60 1.80 -14.29
C LYS A 365 0.50 2.67 -15.55
N MET A 366 -0.71 2.85 -16.11
CA MET A 366 -0.92 3.68 -17.30
C MET A 366 -0.61 5.16 -17.08
N GLN A 367 -0.85 5.69 -15.89
CA GLN A 367 -0.61 7.11 -15.60
C GLN A 367 0.88 7.47 -15.50
N ARG A 368 1.79 6.49 -15.29
CA ARG A 368 3.24 6.72 -15.19
C ARG A 368 3.90 7.20 -16.48
N LYS A 369 3.17 7.27 -17.60
CA LYS A 369 3.64 7.75 -18.93
C LYS A 369 4.95 7.06 -19.38
N SER A 370 5.17 5.83 -18.94
CA SER A 370 6.36 5.01 -19.21
C SER A 370 6.10 3.95 -20.29
N HIS A 371 7.14 3.21 -20.65
CA HIS A 371 7.01 2.05 -21.52
C HIS A 371 6.32 0.88 -20.80
N TYR A 372 5.78 -0.09 -21.55
CA TYR A 372 5.27 -1.34 -20.98
C TYR A 372 6.41 -2.23 -20.49
N HIS A 373 6.20 -2.87 -19.33
CA HIS A 373 7.07 -3.91 -18.79
C HIS A 373 6.27 -5.13 -18.32
N ASP A 374 6.84 -6.33 -18.49
CA ASP A 374 6.18 -7.61 -18.16
C ASP A 374 5.85 -7.77 -16.67
N ILE A 375 6.61 -7.10 -15.80
CA ILE A 375 6.33 -7.04 -14.37
C ILE A 375 4.89 -6.58 -14.08
N TYR A 376 4.33 -5.70 -14.90
CA TYR A 376 2.98 -5.20 -14.66
C TYR A 376 1.95 -6.32 -14.77
N ILE A 377 2.15 -7.27 -15.70
CA ILE A 377 1.26 -8.42 -15.79
C ILE A 377 1.52 -9.43 -14.69
N ASP A 378 2.77 -9.62 -14.27
CA ASP A 378 3.11 -10.51 -13.16
C ASP A 378 2.49 -10.05 -11.84
N GLU A 379 2.51 -8.74 -11.53
CA GLU A 379 1.85 -8.17 -10.36
C GLU A 379 0.33 -8.40 -10.39
N ILE A 380 -0.29 -8.20 -11.55
CA ILE A 380 -1.73 -8.43 -11.73
C ILE A 380 -2.06 -9.91 -11.50
N LEU A 381 -1.29 -10.83 -12.09
CA LEU A 381 -1.48 -12.28 -11.93
C LEU A 381 -1.31 -12.70 -10.47
N LYS A 382 -0.28 -12.21 -9.79
CA LYS A 382 -0.05 -12.46 -8.36
C LYS A 382 -1.23 -11.96 -7.52
N LYS A 383 -1.75 -10.76 -7.81
CA LYS A 383 -2.90 -10.21 -7.09
C LYS A 383 -4.17 -11.04 -7.29
N ILE A 384 -4.38 -11.56 -8.49
CA ILE A 384 -5.49 -12.49 -8.78
C ILE A 384 -5.32 -13.76 -7.93
N ASP A 385 -4.12 -14.35 -7.89
CA ASP A 385 -3.83 -15.56 -7.12
C ASP A 385 -4.08 -15.37 -5.62
N GLU A 386 -3.56 -14.30 -5.04
CA GLU A 386 -3.77 -13.94 -3.63
C GLU A 386 -5.27 -13.75 -3.33
N SER A 387 -5.99 -13.07 -4.21
CA SER A 387 -7.42 -12.80 -4.03
C SER A 387 -8.26 -14.07 -4.14
N LEU A 388 -7.92 -14.98 -5.05
CA LEU A 388 -8.56 -16.29 -5.15
C LEU A 388 -8.26 -17.17 -3.94
N GLN A 389 -7.02 -17.13 -3.44
CA GLN A 389 -6.62 -17.88 -2.25
C GLN A 389 -7.36 -17.40 -0.99
N ASN A 390 -7.56 -16.09 -0.84
CA ASN A 390 -8.31 -15.51 0.27
C ASN A 390 -9.81 -15.82 0.24
N ASN A 391 -10.34 -16.24 -0.91
CA ASN A 391 -11.76 -16.56 -1.11
C ASN A 391 -12.02 -18.07 -1.33
N GLN A 392 -11.11 -18.94 -0.86
CA GLN A 392 -11.21 -20.40 -1.04
C GLN A 392 -12.50 -21.01 -0.48
N GLU A 393 -13.11 -20.39 0.53
CA GLU A 393 -14.36 -20.85 1.14
C GLU A 393 -15.55 -20.90 0.17
N VAL A 394 -15.52 -20.07 -0.88
CA VAL A 394 -16.57 -20.02 -1.90
C VAL A 394 -16.39 -21.13 -2.94
N GLY A 395 -15.32 -21.94 -2.90
CA GLY A 395 -15.19 -23.17 -3.68
C GLY A 395 -15.30 -22.96 -5.19
N THR A 396 -14.28 -22.34 -5.80
CA THR A 396 -14.21 -22.09 -7.24
C THR A 396 -13.47 -23.18 -8.00
N ASP A 397 -13.91 -23.52 -9.22
CA ASP A 397 -13.22 -24.50 -10.06
C ASP A 397 -12.06 -23.90 -10.88
N ILE A 398 -11.27 -24.79 -11.50
CA ILE A 398 -10.15 -24.39 -12.35
C ILE A 398 -10.62 -23.64 -13.61
N THR A 399 -11.81 -23.94 -14.12
CA THR A 399 -12.39 -23.28 -15.30
C THR A 399 -12.68 -21.82 -15.02
N PHE A 400 -13.26 -21.52 -13.85
CA PHE A 400 -13.49 -20.17 -13.36
C PHE A 400 -12.17 -19.40 -13.26
N GLU A 401 -11.18 -19.94 -12.58
CA GLU A 401 -9.88 -19.29 -12.42
C GLU A 401 -9.25 -18.95 -13.77
N VAL A 402 -9.20 -19.92 -14.70
CA VAL A 402 -8.64 -19.71 -16.04
C VAL A 402 -9.43 -18.64 -16.80
N SER A 403 -10.76 -18.69 -16.74
CA SER A 403 -11.63 -17.72 -17.42
C SER A 403 -11.48 -16.30 -16.87
N LEU A 404 -11.34 -16.16 -15.55
CA LEU A 404 -11.14 -14.87 -14.87
C LEU A 404 -9.77 -14.29 -15.22
N LYS A 405 -8.71 -15.10 -15.13
CA LYS A 405 -7.36 -14.68 -15.54
C LYS A 405 -7.30 -14.30 -17.01
N GLN A 406 -7.89 -15.10 -17.92
CA GLN A 406 -7.98 -14.74 -19.34
C GLN A 406 -8.70 -13.42 -19.57
N HIS A 407 -9.81 -13.18 -18.86
CA HIS A 407 -10.56 -11.94 -18.95
C HIS A 407 -9.71 -10.73 -18.54
N ILE A 408 -9.09 -10.78 -17.36
CA ILE A 408 -8.28 -9.69 -16.81
C ILE A 408 -7.01 -9.48 -17.66
N CYS A 409 -6.30 -10.55 -18.04
CA CYS A 409 -5.13 -10.47 -18.91
C CYS A 409 -5.48 -9.93 -20.31
N GLY A 410 -6.67 -10.23 -20.84
CA GLY A 410 -7.14 -9.68 -22.11
C GLY A 410 -7.33 -8.16 -22.06
N ASP A 411 -7.89 -7.66 -20.97
CA ASP A 411 -8.02 -6.23 -20.73
C ASP A 411 -6.65 -5.56 -20.49
N ALA A 412 -5.80 -6.17 -19.65
CA ALA A 412 -4.45 -5.70 -19.38
C ALA A 412 -3.62 -5.59 -20.67
N ALA A 413 -3.62 -6.62 -21.51
CA ALA A 413 -2.89 -6.62 -22.78
C ALA A 413 -3.35 -5.48 -23.70
N ARG A 414 -4.66 -5.21 -23.79
CA ARG A 414 -5.18 -4.08 -24.58
C ARG A 414 -4.67 -2.74 -24.04
N ARG A 415 -4.81 -2.52 -22.73
CA ARG A 415 -4.41 -1.27 -22.07
C ARG A 415 -2.92 -1.02 -22.19
N PHE A 416 -2.12 -2.05 -21.93
CA PHE A 416 -0.67 -1.98 -22.00
C PHE A 416 -0.14 -1.88 -23.44
N GLN A 417 -0.80 -2.49 -24.42
CA GLN A 417 -0.48 -2.26 -25.83
C GLN A 417 -0.70 -0.80 -26.22
N ARG A 418 -1.80 -0.19 -25.77
CA ARG A 418 -2.07 1.24 -25.99
C ARG A 418 -1.02 2.11 -25.30
N MET A 419 -0.73 1.85 -24.02
CA MET A 419 0.32 2.55 -23.26
C MET A 419 1.68 2.49 -23.98
N HIS A 420 2.08 1.32 -24.47
CA HIS A 420 3.32 1.12 -25.23
C HIS A 420 3.32 1.93 -26.55
N GLN A 421 2.20 1.92 -27.29
CA GLN A 421 2.07 2.68 -28.53
C GLN A 421 2.10 4.19 -28.28
N ASP A 422 1.38 4.66 -27.27
CA ASP A 422 1.32 6.07 -26.88
C ASP A 422 2.71 6.56 -26.43
N PHE A 423 3.45 5.74 -25.68
CA PHE A 423 4.82 6.04 -25.29
C PHE A 423 5.74 6.21 -26.51
N ILE A 424 5.71 5.28 -27.47
CA ILE A 424 6.51 5.36 -28.70
C ILE A 424 6.11 6.61 -29.49
N GLN A 425 4.81 6.89 -29.61
CA GLN A 425 4.28 8.01 -30.36
C GLN A 425 4.66 9.36 -29.75
N LYS A 426 4.54 9.50 -28.42
CA LYS A 426 4.86 10.74 -27.70
C LYS A 426 6.36 11.01 -27.69
N ASN A 427 7.18 9.96 -27.61
CA ASN A 427 8.62 10.10 -27.57
C ASN A 427 9.29 10.05 -28.95
N TYR A 428 8.54 9.85 -30.04
CA TYR A 428 9.12 9.78 -31.38
C TYR A 428 9.94 11.05 -31.70
N PRO A 429 11.26 10.95 -31.97
CA PRO A 429 12.14 12.13 -31.96
C PRO A 429 11.73 13.19 -32.99
N TYR A 430 11.27 12.78 -34.17
CA TYR A 430 10.74 13.69 -35.19
C TYR A 430 9.54 14.49 -34.68
N ARG A 431 8.58 13.84 -34.01
CA ARG A 431 7.37 14.52 -33.48
C ARG A 431 7.76 15.49 -32.36
N CYS A 432 8.57 15.04 -31.40
CA CYS A 432 9.09 15.90 -30.32
C CYS A 432 9.82 17.14 -30.87
N LEU A 433 10.63 16.96 -31.91
CA LEU A 433 11.37 18.05 -32.53
C LEU A 433 10.41 19.06 -33.16
N ASN A 434 9.43 18.57 -33.94
CA ASN A 434 8.50 19.42 -34.67
C ASN A 434 7.52 20.16 -33.74
N GLU A 435 7.11 19.55 -32.62
CA GLU A 435 6.32 20.22 -31.58
C GLU A 435 7.07 21.41 -30.95
N ASN A 436 8.41 21.34 -30.90
CA ASN A 436 9.24 22.42 -30.38
C ASN A 436 9.70 23.43 -31.44
N LYS A 437 9.36 23.25 -32.73
CA LYS A 437 9.80 24.14 -33.84
C LYS A 437 9.53 25.61 -33.55
N GLY A 438 8.34 25.93 -33.01
CA GLY A 438 7.96 27.31 -32.69
C GLY A 438 8.86 27.95 -31.63
N LYS A 439 9.31 27.17 -30.63
CA LYS A 439 10.26 27.65 -29.61
C LYS A 439 11.64 27.88 -30.20
N PHE A 440 12.13 26.96 -31.04
CA PHE A 440 13.40 27.15 -31.74
C PHE A 440 13.39 28.39 -32.64
N LEU A 441 12.26 28.67 -33.31
CA LEU A 441 12.09 29.87 -34.12
C LEU A 441 12.12 31.14 -33.26
N ALA A 442 11.41 31.14 -32.13
CA ALA A 442 11.42 32.27 -31.19
C ALA A 442 12.83 32.54 -30.63
N ASP A 443 13.53 31.50 -30.19
CA ASP A 443 14.91 31.62 -29.70
C ASP A 443 15.87 32.09 -30.81
N PHE A 444 15.70 31.60 -32.05
CA PHE A 444 16.47 32.06 -33.20
C PHE A 444 16.29 33.57 -33.46
N LYS A 445 15.05 34.06 -33.41
CA LYS A 445 14.75 35.50 -33.58
C LYS A 445 15.33 36.33 -32.46
N ASP A 446 15.15 35.90 -31.22
CA ASP A 446 15.68 36.59 -30.03
C ASP A 446 17.20 36.74 -30.11
N VAL A 447 17.91 35.66 -30.44
CA VAL A 447 19.36 35.71 -30.64
C VAL A 447 19.74 36.57 -31.83
N PHE A 448 19.02 36.49 -32.96
CA PHE A 448 19.28 37.34 -34.13
C PHE A 448 19.21 38.83 -33.78
N HIS A 449 18.20 39.24 -33.00
CA HIS A 449 17.96 40.61 -32.55
C HIS A 449 18.80 41.06 -31.33
N ASN A 450 19.66 40.19 -30.79
CA ASN A 450 20.46 40.44 -29.58
C ASN A 450 19.61 40.82 -28.35
N VAL A 451 18.43 40.20 -28.21
CA VAL A 451 17.60 40.35 -27.00
C VAL A 451 18.34 39.68 -25.82
N ASP A 452 18.41 40.34 -24.68
CA ASP A 452 18.94 39.71 -23.46
C ASP A 452 18.03 38.55 -23.03
N GLN A 453 18.58 37.34 -23.06
CA GLN A 453 17.87 36.10 -22.76
C GLN A 453 18.09 35.62 -21.32
N CYS A 454 18.94 36.29 -20.53
CA CYS A 454 19.32 35.80 -19.21
C CYS A 454 18.10 35.61 -18.30
N GLN A 455 17.21 36.61 -18.23
CA GLN A 455 15.99 36.51 -17.41
C GLN A 455 15.04 35.42 -17.93
N LYS A 456 14.70 35.45 -19.22
CA LYS A 456 13.77 34.48 -19.84
C LYS A 456 14.26 33.03 -19.69
N LYS A 457 15.57 32.78 -19.88
CA LYS A 457 16.14 31.43 -19.72
C LYS A 457 16.24 31.00 -18.26
N ALA A 458 16.47 31.93 -17.34
CA ALA A 458 16.39 31.64 -15.90
C ALA A 458 14.97 31.27 -15.47
N GLU A 459 13.95 31.97 -15.96
CA GLU A 459 12.54 31.65 -15.75
C GLU A 459 12.20 30.28 -16.34
N GLU A 460 12.56 30.00 -17.60
CA GLU A 460 12.31 28.69 -18.23
C GLU A 460 12.99 27.53 -17.49
N PHE A 461 14.24 27.72 -17.03
CA PHE A 461 14.94 26.72 -16.23
C PHE A 461 14.26 26.48 -14.88
N THR A 462 13.82 27.56 -14.23
CA THR A 462 13.14 27.47 -12.95
C THR A 462 11.81 26.72 -13.09
N ASP A 463 10.97 27.11 -14.05
CA ASP A 463 9.63 26.54 -14.21
C ASP A 463 9.62 25.12 -14.79
N ARG A 464 10.57 24.77 -15.67
CA ARG A 464 10.55 23.48 -16.37
C ARG A 464 11.51 22.45 -15.79
N CYS A 465 12.51 22.87 -15.03
CA CYS A 465 13.51 21.95 -14.47
C CYS A 465 13.47 21.96 -12.95
N LEU A 466 13.67 23.13 -12.31
CA LEU A 466 13.79 23.19 -10.86
C LEU A 466 12.45 22.90 -10.16
N LYS A 467 11.38 23.61 -10.52
CA LYS A 467 10.07 23.47 -9.89
C LYS A 467 9.54 22.02 -9.95
N PRO A 468 9.49 21.35 -11.12
CA PRO A 468 9.03 19.96 -11.18
C PRO A 468 9.94 18.99 -10.43
N ALA A 469 11.27 19.23 -10.41
CA ALA A 469 12.20 18.38 -9.68
C ALA A 469 12.04 18.52 -8.16
N VAL A 470 11.81 19.73 -7.66
CA VAL A 470 11.52 19.98 -6.25
C VAL A 470 10.17 19.40 -5.87
N GLU A 471 9.13 19.60 -6.69
CA GLU A 471 7.81 19.00 -6.47
C GLU A 471 7.88 17.46 -6.42
N ASP A 472 8.56 16.80 -7.37
CA ASP A 472 8.75 15.35 -7.37
C ASP A 472 9.52 14.88 -6.13
N PHE A 473 10.58 15.60 -5.73
CA PHE A 473 11.32 15.28 -4.51
C PHE A 473 10.45 15.38 -3.26
N VAL A 474 9.76 16.51 -3.09
CA VAL A 474 8.86 16.74 -1.94
C VAL A 474 7.77 15.66 -1.90
N ASN A 475 7.12 15.38 -3.02
CA ASN A 475 6.07 14.36 -3.09
C ASN A 475 6.60 12.96 -2.73
N ARG A 476 7.80 12.58 -3.19
CA ARG A 476 8.40 11.29 -2.83
C ARG A 476 8.79 11.19 -1.36
N SER A 477 9.24 12.30 -0.76
CA SER A 477 9.64 12.34 0.65
C SER A 477 8.45 12.40 1.62
N LEU A 478 7.39 13.12 1.26
CA LEU A 478 6.24 13.35 2.15
C LEU A 478 5.52 12.06 2.56
N GLY A 479 5.32 11.11 1.65
CA GLY A 479 4.56 9.89 1.95
C GLY A 479 5.10 9.10 3.15
N PRO A 480 6.38 8.68 3.14
CA PRO A 480 7.02 8.02 4.28
C PRO A 480 7.00 8.84 5.57
N ASP A 481 7.14 10.16 5.48
CA ASP A 481 7.17 11.05 6.65
C ASP A 481 5.78 11.17 7.29
N ILE A 482 4.72 11.33 6.48
CA ILE A 482 3.32 11.31 6.92
C ILE A 482 3.00 9.99 7.60
N ILE A 483 3.37 8.85 6.99
CA ILE A 483 3.11 7.53 7.60
C ILE A 483 3.87 7.38 8.92
N GLY A 484 5.11 7.87 8.98
CA GLY A 484 5.92 7.84 10.19
C GLY A 484 5.28 8.60 11.34
N GLU A 485 4.76 9.80 11.07
CA GLU A 485 4.08 10.65 12.03
C GLU A 485 2.72 10.08 12.46
N MET A 486 1.87 9.66 11.52
CA MET A 486 0.56 9.07 11.84
C MET A 486 0.68 7.81 12.70
N ARG A 487 1.76 7.03 12.56
CA ARG A 487 2.03 5.85 13.39
C ARG A 487 2.35 6.16 14.84
N THR A 488 2.62 7.43 15.18
CA THR A 488 2.75 7.86 16.57
C THR A 488 1.40 7.92 17.27
N SER A 489 0.31 8.15 16.52
CA SER A 489 -1.05 8.14 17.03
C SER A 489 -1.51 6.71 17.38
N GLU A 490 -2.30 6.60 18.45
CA GLU A 490 -2.75 5.31 18.99
C GLU A 490 -3.57 4.53 17.94
N GLU A 491 -4.37 5.22 17.14
CA GLU A 491 -5.26 4.60 16.14
C GLU A 491 -4.47 3.82 15.08
N PHE A 492 -3.26 4.26 14.73
CA PHE A 492 -2.45 3.66 13.67
C PHE A 492 -1.31 2.77 14.19
N SER A 493 -1.19 2.64 15.51
CA SER A 493 -0.11 1.89 16.17
C SER A 493 -0.16 0.37 15.86
N THR A 494 -1.36 -0.22 15.87
CA THR A 494 -1.58 -1.64 15.59
C THR A 494 -2.83 -1.86 14.76
N ARG A 495 -2.90 -3.01 14.06
CA ARG A 495 -4.10 -3.41 13.31
C ARG A 495 -5.35 -3.46 14.18
N MET A 496 -5.22 -3.91 15.42
CA MET A 496 -6.35 -4.01 16.35
C MET A 496 -6.81 -2.62 16.80
N SER A 497 -5.88 -1.73 17.17
CA SER A 497 -6.19 -0.33 17.50
C SER A 497 -6.87 0.37 16.34
N PHE A 498 -6.40 0.13 15.11
CA PHE A 498 -6.98 0.69 13.90
C PHE A 498 -8.42 0.22 13.69
N GLN A 499 -8.65 -1.09 13.70
CA GLN A 499 -9.99 -1.65 13.53
C GLN A 499 -10.95 -1.19 14.63
N TYR A 500 -10.48 -1.17 15.87
CA TYR A 500 -11.26 -0.65 17.00
C TYR A 500 -11.63 0.81 16.79
N SER A 501 -10.68 1.65 16.36
CA SER A 501 -10.91 3.10 16.17
C SER A 501 -11.91 3.36 15.06
N VAL A 502 -11.80 2.64 13.93
CA VAL A 502 -12.77 2.73 12.82
C VAL A 502 -14.18 2.32 13.28
N LEU A 503 -14.30 1.22 14.04
CA LEU A 503 -15.59 0.75 14.55
C LEU A 503 -16.18 1.67 15.61
N LEU A 504 -15.34 2.24 16.48
CA LEU A 504 -15.76 3.19 17.50
C LEU A 504 -16.25 4.49 16.88
N ASP A 505 -15.56 4.98 15.85
CA ASP A 505 -15.96 6.15 15.08
C ASP A 505 -17.29 5.92 14.35
N LEU A 506 -17.44 4.76 13.69
CA LEU A 506 -18.69 4.35 13.06
C LEU A 506 -19.86 4.25 14.06
N LEU A 507 -19.61 3.74 15.27
CA LEU A 507 -20.58 3.69 16.36
C LEU A 507 -20.94 5.10 16.86
N SER A 508 -19.98 6.02 16.89
CA SER A 508 -20.17 7.37 17.39
C SER A 508 -20.95 8.25 16.41
N GLU A 509 -20.76 8.04 15.10
CA GLU A 509 -21.55 8.73 14.07
C GLU A 509 -23.01 8.24 14.04
N ASP A 510 -23.25 6.94 14.28
CA ASP A 510 -24.58 6.30 14.38
C ASP A 510 -25.56 6.66 13.25
N THR A 511 -25.08 6.72 11.99
CA THR A 511 -25.91 6.99 10.82
C THR A 511 -26.02 5.77 9.89
N PHE A 512 -27.22 5.53 9.36
CA PHE A 512 -27.48 4.41 8.46
C PHE A 512 -26.58 4.47 7.22
N GLU A 513 -26.32 5.66 6.68
CA GLU A 513 -25.50 5.88 5.49
C GLU A 513 -24.06 5.43 5.70
N LYS A 514 -23.47 5.69 6.87
CA LYS A 514 -22.11 5.27 7.22
C LYS A 514 -22.03 3.76 7.42
N TYR A 515 -23.00 3.16 8.11
CA TYR A 515 -23.09 1.70 8.21
C TYR A 515 -23.24 1.05 6.83
N GLN A 516 -24.10 1.60 5.97
CA GLN A 516 -24.28 1.12 4.61
C GLN A 516 -22.99 1.23 3.80
N SER A 517 -22.27 2.34 3.88
CA SER A 517 -20.98 2.54 3.21
C SER A 517 -19.93 1.55 3.69
N PHE A 518 -19.78 1.39 5.02
CA PHE A 518 -18.87 0.43 5.64
C PHE A 518 -19.15 -1.02 5.19
N ILE A 519 -20.42 -1.44 5.19
CA ILE A 519 -20.82 -2.80 4.80
C ILE A 519 -20.68 -3.02 3.29
N SER A 520 -21.07 -2.04 2.48
CA SER A 520 -21.09 -2.16 1.02
C SER A 520 -19.71 -1.99 0.40
N SER A 521 -18.83 -1.23 1.04
CA SER A 521 -17.50 -0.87 0.52
C SER A 521 -16.53 -0.51 1.64
N TYR A 522 -16.17 -1.51 2.47
CA TYR A 522 -15.22 -1.36 3.58
C TYR A 522 -13.92 -0.64 3.16
N ASP A 523 -13.30 -1.05 2.05
CA ASP A 523 -12.04 -0.45 1.59
C ASP A 523 -12.15 1.05 1.30
N ASN A 524 -13.24 1.50 0.69
CA ASN A 524 -13.43 2.93 0.39
C ASN A 524 -13.73 3.72 1.65
N TYR A 525 -14.61 3.20 2.50
CA TYR A 525 -14.93 3.81 3.80
C TYR A 525 -13.66 4.03 4.62
N VAL A 526 -12.81 2.99 4.70
CA VAL A 526 -11.58 3.05 5.47
C VAL A 526 -10.56 4.00 4.85
N LYS A 527 -10.44 4.07 3.52
CA LYS A 527 -9.57 5.04 2.85
C LYS A 527 -9.98 6.48 3.14
N GLU A 528 -11.27 6.76 3.08
CA GLU A 528 -11.83 8.09 3.41
C GLU A 528 -11.58 8.43 4.89
N TRP A 529 -11.81 7.48 5.79
CA TRP A 529 -11.53 7.63 7.21
C TRP A 529 -10.04 7.93 7.49
N ILE A 530 -9.13 7.18 6.86
CA ILE A 530 -7.68 7.42 6.97
C ILE A 530 -7.33 8.83 6.49
N LEU A 531 -7.87 9.24 5.33
CA LEU A 531 -7.61 10.56 4.76
C LEU A 531 -8.08 11.66 5.72
N ASN A 532 -9.29 11.54 6.26
CA ASN A 532 -9.83 12.51 7.20
C ASN A 532 -8.96 12.60 8.47
N LYS A 533 -8.48 11.47 9.01
CA LYS A 533 -7.59 11.47 10.17
C LYS A 533 -6.22 12.10 9.88
N ILE A 534 -5.67 11.89 8.69
CA ILE A 534 -4.45 12.58 8.23
C ILE A 534 -4.72 14.08 8.16
N LEU A 535 -5.80 14.49 7.49
CA LEU A 535 -6.14 15.91 7.35
C LEU A 535 -6.36 16.56 8.72
N GLU A 536 -7.08 15.91 9.64
CA GLU A 536 -7.24 16.37 11.03
C GLU A 536 -5.88 16.56 11.72
N HIS A 537 -5.01 15.54 11.71
CA HIS A 537 -3.70 15.58 12.38
C HIS A 537 -2.77 16.68 11.83
N PHE A 538 -2.83 16.93 10.51
CA PHE A 538 -1.98 17.93 9.85
C PHE A 538 -2.66 19.28 9.60
N SER A 539 -3.95 19.44 9.95
CA SER A 539 -4.72 20.67 9.70
C SER A 539 -4.26 21.87 10.55
N ASP A 540 -3.49 21.64 11.61
CA ASP A 540 -2.80 22.70 12.37
C ASP A 540 -1.56 23.27 11.64
N GLY A 541 -1.22 22.75 10.45
CA GLY A 541 0.01 22.99 9.66
C GLY A 541 0.40 24.43 9.32
N SER A 542 -0.37 25.44 9.75
CA SER A 542 0.14 26.82 9.86
C SER A 542 1.40 26.90 10.73
N THR A 543 1.56 26.02 11.71
CA THR A 543 2.77 25.92 12.55
C THR A 543 3.96 25.29 11.84
N PHE A 544 3.77 24.40 10.85
CA PHE A 544 4.87 23.67 10.21
C PHE A 544 5.79 24.58 9.38
N ASN A 545 5.25 25.55 8.63
CA ASN A 545 6.07 26.51 7.88
C ASN A 545 6.95 27.36 8.83
N ASP A 546 6.39 27.73 9.99
CA ASP A 546 7.08 28.50 11.01
C ASP A 546 8.12 27.65 11.77
N GLU A 547 7.80 26.40 12.09
CA GLU A 547 8.69 25.45 12.76
C GLU A 547 9.85 24.98 11.86
N PHE A 548 9.57 24.73 10.58
CA PHE A 548 10.60 24.38 9.59
C PHE A 548 11.56 25.56 9.36
N ALA A 549 11.02 26.78 9.24
CA ALA A 549 11.84 27.98 9.15
C ALA A 549 12.71 28.16 10.40
N ALA A 550 12.17 27.94 11.59
CA ALA A 550 12.92 27.99 12.85
C ALA A 550 14.02 26.92 12.95
N ALA A 551 13.75 25.68 12.51
CA ALA A 551 14.71 24.57 12.57
C ALA A 551 15.96 24.79 11.69
N TYR A 552 15.83 25.60 10.64
CA TYR A 552 16.90 25.90 9.68
C TYR A 552 17.36 27.36 9.69
N ASP A 553 16.95 28.14 10.71
CA ASP A 553 17.27 29.57 10.86
C ASP A 553 16.94 30.40 9.61
N ALA A 554 15.82 30.07 8.98
CA ALA A 554 15.28 30.67 7.77
C ALA A 554 14.03 31.50 8.06
N LYS A 555 13.59 32.31 7.09
CA LYS A 555 12.28 32.97 7.16
C LYS A 555 11.19 32.00 6.68
N PRO A 556 10.00 31.99 7.30
CA PRO A 556 8.85 31.24 6.79
C PRO A 556 8.61 31.60 5.32
N GLY A 557 8.31 30.60 4.50
CA GLY A 557 7.98 30.84 3.10
C GLY A 557 6.69 31.65 3.02
N ASP A 558 6.62 32.63 2.11
CA ASP A 558 5.36 33.30 1.78
C ASP A 558 4.42 32.28 1.14
N ILE A 559 3.53 31.72 1.95
CA ILE A 559 2.52 30.77 1.48
C ILE A 559 1.55 31.54 0.57
N PRO A 560 1.38 31.15 -0.71
CA PRO A 560 0.41 31.80 -1.58
C PRO A 560 -0.98 31.77 -0.94
N GLU A 561 -1.71 32.90 -0.93
CA GLU A 561 -3.06 32.96 -0.34
C GLU A 561 -4.00 31.86 -0.90
N ALA A 562 -3.82 31.50 -2.17
CA ALA A 562 -4.56 30.41 -2.81
C ALA A 562 -4.39 29.05 -2.09
N TRP A 563 -3.30 28.81 -1.36
CA TRP A 563 -3.05 27.57 -0.62
C TRP A 563 -3.83 27.50 0.70
N LYS A 564 -4.21 28.64 1.26
CA LYS A 564 -5.07 28.72 2.46
C LYS A 564 -6.54 28.47 2.15
N GLU A 565 -6.92 28.56 0.87
CA GLU A 565 -8.28 28.33 0.38
C GLU A 565 -8.45 26.95 -0.29
N ILE A 566 -7.43 26.09 -0.25
CA ILE A 566 -7.52 24.73 -0.81
C ILE A 566 -8.52 23.93 0.02
N THR A 567 -9.59 23.50 -0.65
CA THR A 567 -10.62 22.65 -0.06
C THR A 567 -10.16 21.19 0.01
N PRO A 568 -10.68 20.38 0.96
CA PRO A 568 -10.39 18.95 1.04
C PRO A 568 -10.58 18.22 -0.29
N GLU A 569 -11.60 18.59 -1.08
CA GLU A 569 -11.88 17.98 -2.39
C GLU A 569 -10.80 18.32 -3.44
N GLN A 570 -10.23 19.53 -3.38
CA GLN A 570 -9.13 19.94 -4.26
C GLN A 570 -7.81 19.26 -3.87
N ALA A 571 -7.55 19.12 -2.57
CA ALA A 571 -6.41 18.36 -2.07
C ALA A 571 -6.53 16.88 -2.45
N GLU A 572 -7.70 16.26 -2.27
CA GLU A 572 -7.98 14.88 -2.67
C GLU A 572 -7.83 14.68 -4.19
N ALA A 573 -8.32 15.61 -5.01
CA ALA A 573 -8.14 15.57 -6.46
C ALA A 573 -6.65 15.66 -6.88
N SER A 574 -5.89 16.56 -6.26
CA SER A 574 -4.44 16.68 -6.49
C SER A 574 -3.66 15.46 -5.98
N LEU A 575 -4.06 14.88 -4.85
CA LEU A 575 -3.47 13.66 -4.31
C LEU A 575 -3.78 12.45 -5.20
N LYS A 576 -5.00 12.34 -5.73
CA LYS A 576 -5.40 11.32 -6.71
C LYS A 576 -4.62 11.46 -8.02
N GLU A 577 -4.38 12.68 -8.48
CA GLU A 577 -3.58 12.97 -9.68
C GLU A 577 -2.09 12.70 -9.49
N SER A 578 -1.56 12.93 -8.29
CA SER A 578 -0.12 12.88 -8.01
C SER A 578 0.36 11.52 -7.48
N PHE A 579 -0.45 10.84 -6.67
CA PHE A 579 -0.01 9.66 -5.93
C PHE A 579 -0.63 8.35 -6.39
N LEU A 580 -1.57 8.36 -7.34
CA LEU A 580 -2.23 7.13 -7.77
C LEU A 580 -2.78 6.31 -6.60
N VAL A 581 -3.16 6.96 -5.50
CA VAL A 581 -3.84 6.32 -4.38
C VAL A 581 -5.30 6.26 -4.77
N ILE A 582 -5.66 5.17 -5.45
CA ILE A 582 -6.76 4.34 -4.98
C ILE A 582 -6.35 2.91 -5.29
#